data_AF-A0A6M0K252-F1
#
_entry.id   AF-A0A6M0K252-F1
#
_cell.length_a   1.000
_cell.length_b   1.000
_cell.length_c   1.000
_cell.angle_alpha   90.00
_cell.angle_beta   90.00
_cell.angle_gamma   90.00
#
_symmetry.space_group_name_H-M   'P 1'
#
loop_
_entity.id
_entity.type
_entity.pdbx_description
1 polymer ?
#
loop_
_entity_poly.entity_id
_entity_poly.type
_entity_poly.pdbx_seq_one_letter_code
_entity_poly.pdbx_strand_id
1 'polypeptide(L)'
;MPKEACNAIEWEAEIFGFLKQSHISDKNVRRLQTLSGSGDARIAELALIVIEVAKVKPYKRRRLKMLARERGDLLEALEKTGLIEAHHC
;
A
#
# COMPACT_ATOMS: atom_id res chain seq x y z
N MET A 1 0.54 -28.88 3.17
CA MET A 1 1.35 -27.70 2.78
C MET A 1 0.59 -26.47 3.24
N PRO A 2 0.96 -25.81 4.36
CA PRO A 2 0.23 -24.62 4.80
C PRO A 2 0.48 -23.53 3.76
N LYS A 3 -0.57 -23.20 3.00
CA LYS A 3 -0.57 -22.26 1.88
C LYS A 3 -0.21 -20.82 2.27
N GLU A 4 -0.11 -20.54 3.57
CA GLU A 4 -0.09 -19.19 4.12
C GLU A 4 1.28 -18.49 3.95
N ALA A 5 2.39 -19.21 4.07
CA ALA A 5 3.73 -18.61 4.00
C ALA A 5 4.15 -18.19 2.58
N CYS A 6 3.75 -18.92 1.54
CA CYS A 6 4.03 -18.52 0.15
C CYS A 6 3.21 -17.29 -0.28
N ASN A 7 2.03 -17.09 0.32
CA ASN A 7 1.12 -16.02 -0.05
C ASN A 7 1.61 -14.63 0.39
N ALA A 8 2.33 -14.52 1.50
CA ALA A 8 2.74 -13.22 2.05
C ALA A 8 3.60 -12.43 1.04
N ILE A 9 4.60 -13.06 0.43
CA ILE A 9 5.48 -12.41 -0.56
C ILE A 9 4.68 -11.95 -1.78
N GLU A 10 3.75 -12.79 -2.26
CA GLU A 10 2.89 -12.46 -3.41
C GLU A 10 1.96 -11.29 -3.08
N TRP A 11 1.37 -11.28 -1.88
CA TRP A 11 0.48 -10.22 -1.42
C TRP A 11 1.23 -8.90 -1.19
N GLU A 12 2.46 -8.93 -0.68
CA GLU A 12 3.31 -7.73 -0.64
C GLU A 12 3.52 -7.19 -2.04
N ALA A 13 4.01 -8.02 -2.97
CA ALA A 13 4.24 -7.60 -4.35
C ALA A 13 2.96 -7.06 -5.03
N GLU A 14 1.80 -7.65 -4.74
CA GLU A 14 0.49 -7.19 -5.20
C GLU A 14 0.17 -5.77 -4.66
N ILE A 15 0.34 -5.54 -3.35
CA ILE A 15 0.10 -4.24 -2.70
C ILE A 15 1.04 -3.17 -3.27
N PHE A 16 2.33 -3.47 -3.41
CA PHE A 16 3.31 -2.60 -4.06
C PHE A 16 2.91 -2.28 -5.51
N GLY A 17 2.38 -3.27 -6.22
CA GLY A 17 1.87 -3.14 -7.57
C GLY A 17 0.76 -2.08 -7.67
N PHE A 18 -0.16 -2.03 -6.70
CA PHE A 18 -1.24 -1.04 -6.68
C PHE A 18 -0.72 0.40 -6.54
N LEU A 19 0.32 0.64 -5.75
CA LEU A 19 0.93 1.97 -5.65
C LEU A 19 1.59 2.41 -6.97
N LYS A 20 2.11 1.48 -7.77
CA LYS A 20 2.73 1.80 -9.06
C LYS A 20 1.71 2.17 -10.13
N GLN A 21 0.45 1.74 -9.99
CA GLN A 21 -0.62 2.04 -10.93
C GLN A 21 -0.97 3.54 -10.97
N SER A 22 -1.35 4.01 -12.16
CA SER A 22 -1.75 5.40 -12.40
C SER A 22 -2.99 5.81 -11.59
N HIS A 23 -3.87 4.86 -11.30
CA HIS A 23 -5.08 5.05 -10.52
C HIS A 23 -5.33 3.81 -9.65
N ILE A 24 -5.45 3.98 -8.34
CA ILE A 24 -5.89 2.91 -7.44
C ILE A 24 -7.41 2.85 -7.57
N SER A 25 -7.89 1.88 -8.34
CA SER A 25 -9.33 1.71 -8.59
C SER A 25 -10.08 1.21 -7.35
N ASP A 26 -11.40 1.39 -7.33
CA ASP A 26 -12.26 0.82 -6.27
C ASP A 26 -12.13 -0.70 -6.16
N LYS A 27 -11.84 -1.39 -7.28
CA LYS A 27 -11.55 -2.83 -7.29
C LYS A 27 -10.27 -3.13 -6.49
N ASN A 28 -9.22 -2.32 -6.67
CA ASN A 28 -7.99 -2.46 -5.89
C ASN A 28 -8.24 -2.18 -4.41
N VAL A 29 -9.04 -1.16 -4.08
CA VAL A 29 -9.42 -0.84 -2.69
C VAL A 29 -10.16 -2.02 -2.05
N ARG A 30 -11.13 -2.63 -2.75
CA ARG A 30 -11.82 -3.84 -2.24
C ARG A 30 -10.87 -5.02 -2.04
N ARG A 31 -9.90 -5.20 -2.95
CA ARG A 31 -8.86 -6.22 -2.80
C ARG A 31 -7.98 -5.96 -1.58
N LEU A 32 -7.54 -4.72 -1.39
CA LEU A 32 -6.78 -4.29 -0.21
C LEU A 32 -7.57 -4.49 1.09
N GLN A 33 -8.88 -4.22 1.10
CA GLN A 33 -9.72 -4.49 2.28
C GLN A 33 -9.73 -5.97 2.65
N THR A 34 -9.72 -6.85 1.66
CA THR A 34 -9.61 -8.30 1.91
C THR A 34 -8.25 -8.66 2.51
N LEU A 35 -7.17 -8.07 1.98
CA LEU A 35 -5.80 -8.27 2.49
C LEU A 35 -5.60 -7.68 3.89
N SER A 36 -6.30 -6.60 4.24
CA SER A 36 -6.28 -6.02 5.58
C SER A 36 -6.86 -6.93 6.66
N GLY A 37 -7.71 -7.89 6.26
CA GLY A 37 -8.25 -8.92 7.15
C GLY A 37 -7.43 -10.22 7.17
N SER A 38 -6.25 -10.25 6.53
CA SER A 38 -5.39 -11.44 6.56
C SER A 38 -4.78 -11.63 7.96
N GLY A 39 -4.46 -12.89 8.30
CA GLY A 39 -3.81 -13.22 9.58
C GLY A 39 -2.35 -12.77 9.68
N ASP A 40 -1.78 -12.23 8.61
CA ASP A 40 -0.43 -11.68 8.59
C ASP A 40 -0.49 -10.18 8.90
N ALA A 41 0.03 -9.81 10.07
CA ALA A 41 0.02 -8.44 10.56
C ALA A 41 0.71 -7.46 9.60
N ARG A 42 1.77 -7.90 8.91
CA ARG A 42 2.52 -7.05 7.98
C ARG A 42 1.70 -6.79 6.72
N ILE A 43 1.08 -7.82 6.14
CA ILE A 43 0.18 -7.66 5.00
C ILE A 43 -1.01 -6.78 5.35
N ALA A 44 -1.57 -6.99 6.55
CA ALA A 44 -2.69 -6.22 7.02
C ALA A 44 -2.36 -4.72 7.14
N GLU A 45 -1.21 -4.41 7.74
CA GLU A 45 -0.70 -3.03 7.88
C GLU A 45 -0.43 -2.38 6.51
N LEU A 46 0.29 -3.06 5.62
CA LEU A 46 0.58 -2.57 4.27
C LEU A 46 -0.70 -2.25 3.51
N ALA A 47 -1.69 -3.14 3.58
CA ALA A 47 -2.96 -2.97 2.90
C ALA A 47 -3.75 -1.75 3.43
N LEU A 48 -3.77 -1.56 4.76
CA LEU A 48 -4.42 -0.41 5.39
C LEU A 48 -3.78 0.91 4.97
N ILE A 49 -2.45 1.00 4.96
CA ILE A 49 -1.72 2.21 4.53
C ILE A 49 -2.11 2.56 3.07
N VAL A 50 -2.12 1.58 2.17
CA VAL A 50 -2.46 1.83 0.76
C VAL A 50 -3.94 2.23 0.58
N ILE A 51 -4.85 1.70 1.40
CA ILE A 51 -6.26 2.15 1.42
C ILE A 51 -6.35 3.63 1.81
N GLU A 52 -5.66 4.05 2.87
CA GLU A 52 -5.67 5.45 3.31
C GLU A 52 -5.06 6.37 2.24
N VAL A 53 -3.97 5.94 1.61
CA VAL A 53 -3.39 6.66 0.47
C VAL A 53 -4.37 6.77 -0.69
N ALA A 54 -5.15 5.73 -0.98
CA ALA A 54 -6.16 5.75 -2.04
C ALA A 54 -7.33 6.69 -1.71
N LYS A 55 -7.73 6.81 -0.44
CA LYS A 55 -8.76 7.77 0.01
C LYS A 55 -8.30 9.21 -0.17
N VAL A 56 -7.05 9.48 0.17
CA VAL A 56 -6.45 10.82 0.08
C VAL A 56 -6.18 11.19 -1.38
N LYS A 57 -5.48 10.31 -2.12
CA LYS A 57 -5.15 10.54 -3.53
C LYS A 57 -5.02 9.24 -4.34
N PRO A 58 -6.11 8.78 -4.98
CA PRO A 58 -6.10 7.51 -5.73
C PRO A 58 -5.23 7.60 -7.00
N TYR A 59 -5.11 8.79 -7.60
CA TYR A 59 -4.28 9.03 -8.79
C TYR A 59 -2.80 9.21 -8.45
N LYS A 60 -1.92 8.66 -9.29
CA LYS A 60 -0.45 8.66 -9.09
C LYS A 60 0.17 10.06 -9.16
N ARG A 61 -0.36 10.93 -10.01
CA ARG A 61 0.24 12.24 -10.28
C ARG A 61 0.26 13.08 -9.00
N ARG A 62 1.47 13.45 -8.56
CA ARG A 62 1.72 14.24 -7.34
C ARG A 62 1.23 13.58 -6.05
N ARG A 63 1.03 12.24 -6.03
CA ARG A 63 0.56 11.52 -4.84
C ARG A 63 1.46 11.76 -3.63
N LEU A 64 2.76 11.49 -3.74
CA LEU A 64 3.70 11.69 -2.63
C LEU A 64 3.78 13.15 -2.17
N LYS A 65 3.80 14.11 -3.11
CA LYS A 65 3.80 15.54 -2.77
C LYS A 65 2.54 15.97 -2.02
N MET A 66 1.40 15.37 -2.36
CA MET A 66 0.12 15.68 -1.71
C MET A 66 0.03 14.99 -0.34
N LEU A 67 0.50 13.74 -0.23
CA LEU A 67 0.67 13.07 1.07
C LEU A 67 1.59 13.88 1.99
N ALA A 68 2.77 14.32 1.52
CA ALA A 68 3.68 15.16 2.29
C ALA A 68 3.03 16.46 2.82
N ARG A 69 2.01 16.98 2.11
CA ARG A 69 1.33 18.23 2.46
C ARG A 69 0.11 18.03 3.37
N GLU A 70 -0.67 16.99 3.13
CA GLU A 70 -1.95 16.77 3.80
C GLU A 70 -1.90 15.66 4.86
N ARG A 71 -1.05 14.66 4.65
CA ARG A 71 -0.93 13.44 5.46
C ARG A 71 0.53 12.95 5.51
N GLY A 72 1.37 13.74 6.17
CA GLY A 72 2.79 13.41 6.37
C GLY A 72 2.98 12.12 7.15
N ASP A 73 2.02 11.77 8.01
CA ASP A 73 1.92 10.49 8.72
C ASP A 73 1.89 9.29 7.75
N LEU A 74 1.12 9.38 6.67
CA LEU A 74 1.04 8.32 5.67
C LEU A 74 2.33 8.23 4.84
N LEU A 75 2.99 9.36 4.59
CA LEU A 75 4.27 9.34 3.89
C LEU A 75 5.34 8.64 4.73
N GLU A 76 5.46 9.00 6.01
CA GLU A 76 6.39 8.35 6.94
C GLU A 76 6.08 6.86 7.09
N ALA A 77 4.81 6.48 7.15
CA ALA A 77 4.42 5.07 7.18
C ALA A 77 4.86 4.32 5.91
N LEU A 78 4.66 4.91 4.71
CA LEU A 78 5.11 4.32 3.45
C LEU A 78 6.63 4.15 3.39
N GLU A 79 7.40 5.08 3.96
CA GLU A 79 8.86 5.00 4.04
C GLU A 79 9.29 3.90 5.01
N LYS A 80 8.70 3.84 6.20
CA LYS A 80 8.99 2.82 7.22
C LYS A 80 8.71 1.40 6.75
N THR A 81 7.62 1.21 6.01
CA THR A 81 7.27 -0.11 5.46
C THR A 81 8.07 -0.45 4.20
N GLY A 82 8.90 0.47 3.69
CA GLY A 82 9.61 0.31 2.42
C GLY A 82 8.70 0.31 1.19
N LEU A 83 7.43 0.74 1.32
CA LEU A 83 6.44 0.76 0.22
C LEU A 83 6.81 1.75 -0.87
N ILE A 84 7.45 2.84 -0.45
CA ILE A 84 8.23 3.68 -1.33
C ILE A 84 9.68 3.42 -0.92
N GLU A 85 10.40 2.63 -1.72
CA GLU A 85 11.85 2.71 -1.69
C GLU A 85 12.15 4.18 -1.96
N ALA A 86 12.55 4.91 -0.93
CA ALA A 86 13.20 6.17 -1.13
C ALA A 86 14.34 5.84 -2.09
N HIS A 87 14.26 6.34 -3.33
CA HIS A 87 15.43 6.47 -4.18
C HIS A 87 16.36 7.46 -3.47
N HIS A 88 16.99 6.99 -2.40
CA HIS A 88 18.23 7.50 -1.87
C HIS A 88 19.32 6.86 -2.73
N CYS A 89 19.54 7.48 -3.88
CA CYS A 89 20.82 7.67 -4.56
C CYS A 89 20.62 8.80 -5.57
#